data_AF-A0A4U7EJK0-F1
#
_entry.id   AF-A0A4U7EJK0-F1
#
_cell.length_a   1.000
_cell.length_b   1.000
_cell.length_c   1.000
_cell.angle_alpha   90.00
_cell.angle_beta   90.00
_cell.angle_gamma   90.00
#
_symmetry.space_group_name_H-M   'P 1'
#
loop_
_entity.id
_entity.type
_entity.pdbx_description
1 polymer ?
#
loop_
_entity_poly.entity_id
_entity_poly.type
_entity_poly.pdbx_seq_one_letter_code
_entity_poly.pdbx_strand_id
1 'polypeptide(L)' 'MVSRENTVVIGFVAAALLLAYGGLLLTDLSSELLIGVLIFVGTVAPMLVNNYLDRGDDAAGQ' A
#
# COMPACT_ATOMS: atom_id res chain seq x y z
N MET A 1 5.06 12.07 15.95
CA MET A 1 3.79 12.61 15.39
C MET A 1 3.24 11.55 14.45
N VAL A 2 2.11 10.94 14.76
CA VAL A 2 1.48 9.97 13.84
C VAL A 2 0.49 10.75 12.99
N SER A 3 0.88 11.07 11.74
CA SER A 3 -0.02 11.62 10.74
C SER A 3 -0.89 10.51 10.14
N ARG A 4 -2.08 10.85 9.65
CA ARG A 4 -2.95 9.92 8.90
C ARG A 4 -2.18 9.32 7.72
N GLU A 5 -1.43 10.14 7.00
CA GLU A 5 -0.60 9.71 5.87
C GLU A 5 0.41 8.63 6.28
N ASN A 6 1.13 8.85 7.37
CA ASN A 6 2.12 7.90 7.89
C ASN A 6 1.45 6.60 8.38
N THR A 7 0.22 6.68 8.88
CA THR A 7 -0.57 5.50 9.29
C THR A 7 -0.92 4.64 8.08
N VAL A 8 -1.37 5.27 6.98
CA VAL A 8 -1.67 4.57 5.71
C VAL A 8 -0.42 3.91 5.16
N VAL A 9 0.71 4.62 5.11
CA VAL A 9 1.98 4.07 4.61
C VAL A 9 2.41 2.85 5.43
N ILE A 10 2.40 2.93 6.76
CA ILE A 10 2.77 1.81 7.63
C ILE A 10 1.84 0.60 7.41
N GLY A 11 0.54 0.83 7.24
CA GLY A 11 -0.43 -0.23 6.94
C GLY A 11 -0.11 -0.96 5.64
N PHE A 12 0.20 -0.22 4.57
CA PHE A 12 0.57 -0.80 3.28
C PHE A 12 1.93 -1.51 3.31
N VAL A 13 2.90 -1.01 4.08
CA VAL A 13 4.16 -1.72 4.32
C VAL A 13 3.91 -3.07 4.98
N ALA A 14 3.08 -3.12 6.03
CA ALA A 14 2.73 -4.38 6.68
C ALA A 14 2.02 -5.36 5.73
N ALA A 15 1.10 -4.86 4.90
CA ALA A 15 0.41 -5.67 3.89
C ALA A 15 1.38 -6.21 2.83
N ALA A 16 2.32 -5.39 2.34
CA ALA A 16 3.34 -5.81 1.38
C ALA A 16 4.27 -6.89 1.96
N LEU A 17 4.65 -6.78 3.24
CA LEU A 17 5.45 -7.82 3.92
C LEU A 17 4.69 -9.14 4.03
N LEU A 18 3.40 -9.09 4.39
CA LEU A 18 2.55 -10.27 4.43
C LEU A 18 2.38 -10.91 3.05
N LEU A 19 2.19 -10.10 2.01
CA LEU A 19 2.10 -10.58 0.62
C LEU A 19 3.41 -11.16 0.13
N ALA A 20 4.56 -10.60 0.52
CA ALA A 20 5.86 -11.13 0.12
C ALA A 20 6.08 -12.51 0.74
N TYR A 21 5.89 -12.62 2.05
CA TYR A 21 6.07 -13.88 2.76
C TYR A 21 5.04 -14.93 2.32
N GLY A 22 3.77 -14.54 2.21
CA GLY A 22 2.70 -15.41 1.78
C GLY A 22 2.84 -15.85 0.32
N GLY A 23 3.17 -14.92 -0.58
CA GLY A 23 3.38 -15.22 -1.99
C GLY A 23 4.53 -16.21 -2.21
N LEU A 24 5.62 -16.09 -1.45
CA LEU A 24 6.75 -17.02 -1.53
C LEU A 24 6.42 -18.44 -1.02
N LEU A 25 5.51 -18.57 -0.05
CA LEU A 25 5.25 -19.86 0.61
C LEU A 25 3.97 -20.56 0.16
N LEU A 26 2.97 -19.80 -0.29
CA LEU A 26 1.61 -20.28 -0.53
C LEU A 26 1.23 -20.23 -2.02
N THR A 27 2.09 -19.67 -2.88
CA THR A 27 1.77 -19.47 -4.31
C THR A 27 2.92 -19.86 -5.21
N ASP A 28 2.61 -20.40 -6.39
CA ASP A 28 3.58 -20.63 -7.49
C ASP A 28 3.62 -19.44 -8.47
N LEU A 29 3.42 -18.21 -7.97
CA LEU A 29 3.52 -17.03 -8.81
C LEU A 29 4.94 -16.87 -9.35
N SER A 30 5.05 -16.45 -10.62
CA SER A 30 6.36 -16.08 -11.15
C SER A 30 6.94 -14.90 -10.38
N SER A 31 8.27 -14.88 -10.27
CA SER A 31 8.98 -13.83 -9.55
C SER A 31 8.68 -12.44 -10.11
N GLU A 32 8.53 -12.29 -11.43
CA GLU A 32 8.17 -10.98 -12.03
C GLU A 32 6.80 -10.51 -11.57
N LEU A 33 5.80 -11.41 -11.50
CA LEU A 33 4.45 -11.03 -11.09
C LEU A 33 4.41 -10.69 -9.60
N LEU A 34 5.08 -11.49 -8.76
CA LEU A 34 5.18 -11.22 -7.33
C LEU A 34 5.83 -9.86 -7.07
N ILE A 35 6.94 -9.55 -7.75
CA ILE A 35 7.60 -8.25 -7.65
C ILE A 35 6.66 -7.12 -8.09
N GLY A 36 5.94 -7.29 -9.21
CA GLY A 36 4.98 -6.30 -9.69
C GLY A 36 3.87 -6.00 -8.66
N VAL A 37 3.32 -7.04 -8.03
CA VAL A 37 2.31 -6.91 -6.98
C VAL A 37 2.89 -6.19 -5.76
N LEU A 38 4.09 -6.55 -5.32
CA LEU A 38 4.73 -5.93 -4.16
C LEU A 38 5.04 -4.45 -4.40
N ILE A 39 5.49 -4.08 -5.60
CA ILE A 39 5.69 -2.67 -5.97
C ILE A 39 4.35 -1.94 -5.93
N PHE A 40 3.31 -2.50 -6.56
CA PHE A 40 2.00 -1.86 -6.59
C PHE A 40 1.45 -1.63 -5.17
N VAL A 41 1.45 -2.66 -4.33
CA VAL A 41 0.90 -2.57 -2.97
C VAL A 41 1.79 -1.72 -2.06
N GLY A 42 3.11 -1.87 -2.12
CA GLY A 42 4.02 -1.15 -1.24
C GLY A 42 4.22 0.33 -1.58
N THR A 43 3.92 0.75 -2.83
CA THR A 43 4.27 2.10 -3.30
C THR A 43 3.10 2.84 -3.97
N VAL A 44 2.50 2.25 -5.00
CA VAL A 44 1.48 2.94 -5.82
C VAL A 44 0.17 3.06 -5.05
N ALA A 45 -0.27 1.98 -4.42
CA ALA A 45 -1.52 1.94 -3.66
C ALA A 45 -1.56 2.97 -2.50
N PRO A 46 -0.57 3.07 -1.59
CA PRO A 46 -0.60 4.08 -0.53
C PRO A 46 -0.56 5.51 -1.08
N MET A 47 0.14 5.75 -2.19
CA MET A 47 0.15 7.06 -2.86
C MET A 47 -1.25 7.44 -3.37
N LEU A 48 -1.96 6.51 -4.01
CA LEU A 48 -3.33 6.74 -4.49
C LEU A 48 -4.30 6.94 -3.34
N VAL A 49 -4.20 6.13 -2.28
CA VAL A 49 -5.07 6.22 -1.11
C VAL A 49 -4.87 7.56 -0.39
N ASN A 50 -3.62 7.97 -0.13
CA ASN A 50 -3.36 9.26 0.51
C ASN A 50 -3.90 10.42 -0.34
N ASN A 51 -3.62 10.44 -1.64
CA ASN A 51 -4.13 11.49 -2.53
C ASN A 51 -5.68 11.53 -2.59
N TYR A 52 -6.34 10.37 -2.51
CA TYR A 52 -7.80 10.32 -2.41
C TYR A 52 -8.31 10.93 -1.10
N LEU A 53 -7.70 10.55 0.03
CA LEU A 53 -8.09 11.04 1.36
C LEU A 53 -7.85 12.55 1.48
N ASP A 54 -6.74 13.06 0.93
CA ASP A 54 -6.42 14.49 0.98
C ASP A 54 -7.45 15.32 0.20
N ARG A 55 -7.87 14.87 -0.99
CA ARG A 55 -8.97 15.52 -1.73
C ARG A 55 -10.29 15.54 -0.98
N GLY A 56 -10.57 14.50 -0.19
CA GLY A 56 -11.79 14.41 0.62
C GLY A 56 -11.79 15.42 1.77
N ASP A 57 -10.63 15.61 2.41
CA ASP A 57 -10.46 16.61 3.47
C ASP A 57 -10.61 18.04 2.93
N ASP A 58 -10.02 18.31 1.76
CA ASP A 58 -10.10 19.63 1.11
C ASP A 58 -11.54 20.00 0.71
N ALA A 59 -12.34 19.00 0.32
CA ALA A 59 -13.75 19.20 -0.03
C ALA A 59 -14.66 19.39 1.19
N ALA A 60 -14.32 18.79 2.33
CA ALA A 60 -15.09 18.89 3.57
C ALA A 60 -14.75 20.12 4.43
N GLY A 61 -13.63 20.79 4.14
CA GLY A 61 -13.20 22.03 4.79
C GLY A 61 -13.73 23.33 4.16
N GLN A 62 -14.53 23.23 3.10
CA GLN A 62 -15.30 24.34 2.49
C GLN A 62 -16.74 24.35 3.01
#